data_AF-A0A447TW31-F1
#
_entry.id   AF-A0A447TW31-F1
#
_cell.length_a   1.000
_cell.length_b   1.000
_cell.length_c   1.000
_cell.angle_alpha   90.00
_cell.angle_beta   90.00
_cell.angle_gamma   90.00
#
_symmetry.space_group_name_H-M   'P 1'
#
loop_
_entity.id
_entity.type
_entity.pdbx_description
1 polymer ?
#
loop_
_entity_poly.entity_id
_entity_poly.type
_entity_poly.pdbx_seq_one_letter_code
_entity_poly.pdbx_strand_id
1 'polypeptide(L)'
;MYRELFEEVGLSRKDVRILASTRNWLRYKLPKRLVRWDTKPVCIGQKQKWFLLQLMSADAEINMQTSSTPEFDGWRWGKLLVSGSTSGVI
;
A
#
# COMPACT_ATOMS: atom_id res chain seq x y z
N MET A 1 5.64 7.23 2.17
CA MET A 1 4.51 6.71 2.95
C MET A 1 3.46 7.79 3.11
N TYR A 2 3.56 8.75 4.05
CA TYR A 2 2.51 9.78 4.17
C TYR A 2 2.32 10.66 2.92
N ARG A 3 3.39 10.91 2.15
CA ARG A 3 3.28 11.60 0.85
C ARG A 3 2.44 10.79 -0.14
N GLU A 4 2.87 9.55 -0.42
CA GLU A 4 2.13 8.61 -1.29
C GLU A 4 0.67 8.41 -0.81
N LEU A 5 0.44 8.31 0.50
CA LEU A 5 -0.90 8.17 1.08
C LEU A 5 -1.79 9.37 0.75
N PHE A 6 -1.21 10.58 0.77
CA PHE A 6 -1.94 11.79 0.41
C PHE A 6 -2.15 11.91 -1.10
N GLU A 7 -1.13 11.59 -1.91
CA GLU A 7 -1.20 11.68 -3.37
C GLU A 7 -2.21 10.69 -3.97
N GLU A 8 -2.25 9.46 -3.45
CA GLU A 8 -3.07 8.37 -4.01
C GLU A 8 -4.41 8.15 -3.28
N VAL A 9 -4.53 8.55 -2.01
CA VAL A 9 -5.71 8.26 -1.19
C VAL A 9 -6.32 9.53 -0.57
N GLY A 10 -5.64 10.69 -0.67
CA GLY A 10 -6.09 11.95 -0.10
C GLY A 10 -6.00 12.04 1.43
N LEU A 11 -5.53 10.99 2.10
CA LEU A 11 -5.51 10.91 3.56
C LEU A 11 -4.26 11.55 4.15
N SER A 12 -4.46 12.27 5.25
CA SER A 12 -3.40 12.93 5.98
C SER A 12 -3.02 12.15 7.25
N ARG A 13 -1.97 12.61 7.95
CA ARG A 13 -1.45 11.92 9.16
C ARG A 13 -2.47 11.81 10.30
N LYS A 14 -3.45 12.72 10.37
CA LYS A 14 -4.51 12.71 11.38
C LYS A 14 -5.57 11.64 11.09
N ASP A 15 -5.70 11.21 9.84
CA ASP A 15 -6.78 10.33 9.39
C ASP A 15 -6.42 8.85 9.55
N VAL A 16 -5.14 8.56 9.80
CA VAL A 16 -4.63 7.20 9.92
C VAL A 16 -3.73 7.04 11.14
N ARG A 17 -3.74 5.84 11.71
CA ARG A 17 -2.80 5.41 12.76
C ARG A 17 -1.96 4.25 12.28
N ILE A 18 -0.64 4.34 12.40
CA ILE A 18 0.25 3.21 12.09
C ILE A 18 0.12 2.16 13.19
N LEU A 19 -0.30 0.95 12.84
CA LEU A 19 -0.35 -0.19 13.76
C LEU A 19 0.94 -1.00 13.73
N ALA A 20 1.49 -1.22 12.53
CA ALA A 20 2.68 -2.01 12.34
C ALA A 20 3.46 -1.56 11.11
N SER A 21 4.72 -1.95 11.02
CA SER A 21 5.52 -1.83 9.81
C SER A 21 6.42 -3.04 9.65
N THR A 22 6.81 -3.34 8.41
CA THR A 22 7.78 -4.41 8.17
C THR A 22 9.13 -4.01 8.76
N ARG A 23 9.75 -4.92 9.52
CA ARG A 23 11.05 -4.68 10.16
C ARG A 23 12.15 -4.43 9.12
N ASN A 24 12.16 -5.27 8.10
CA ASN A 24 13.12 -5.22 7.01
C ASN A 24 12.47 -4.76 5.70
N TRP A 25 13.32 -4.38 4.77
CA TRP A 25 12.91 -4.05 3.42
C TRP A 25 12.62 -5.32 2.63
N LEU A 26 11.44 -5.38 2.04
CA LEU A 26 11.06 -6.43 1.11
C LEU A 26 11.55 -6.04 -0.28
N ARG A 27 12.08 -7.02 -1.01
CA ARG A 27 12.59 -6.81 -2.36
C ARG A 27 11.85 -7.74 -3.29
N TYR A 28 11.35 -7.21 -4.38
CA TYR A 28 10.83 -8.02 -5.48
C TYR A 28 11.58 -7.65 -6.76
N LYS A 29 11.78 -8.66 -7.61
CA LYS A 29 12.35 -8.47 -8.94
C LYS A 29 11.21 -8.36 -9.94
N LEU A 30 11.30 -7.40 -10.85
CA LEU A 30 10.37 -7.29 -11.97
C LEU A 30 10.65 -8.43 -12.97
N PRO A 31 9.60 -9.07 -13.51
CA PRO A 31 9.76 -9.97 -14.65
C PRO A 31 10.47 -9.25 -15.80
N LYS A 32 11.39 -9.92 -16.52
CA LYS A 32 12.24 -9.30 -17.56
C LYS A 32 11.46 -8.50 -18.61
N ARG A 33 10.22 -8.90 -18.92
CA ARG A 33 9.33 -8.22 -19.88
C ARG A 33 8.82 -6.85 -19.39
N LEU A 34 8.76 -6.64 -18.08
CA LEU A 34 8.30 -5.38 -17.46
C LEU A 34 9.47 -4.46 -17.08
N VAL A 35 10.72 -4.91 -17.26
CA VAL A 35 11.90 -4.09 -17.03
C VAL A 35 12.01 -3.06 -18.15
N ARG A 36 12.04 -1.78 -17.79
CA ARG A 36 12.26 -0.68 -18.73
C ARG A 36 13.77 -0.54 -18.99
N TRP A 37 14.21 -1.08 -20.12
CA TRP A 37 15.63 -1.08 -20.53
C TRP A 37 16.13 0.30 -20.99
N ASP A 38 15.21 1.22 -21.29
CA ASP A 38 15.54 2.59 -21.73
C ASP A 38 15.99 3.50 -20.58
N THR A 39 15.79 3.06 -19.34
CA THR A 39 16.22 3.80 -18.13
C THR A 39 17.61 3.34 -17.68
N LYS A 40 18.56 4.28 -17.55
CA LYS A 40 19.87 4.04 -16.94
C LYS A 40 19.96 4.77 -15.60
N PRO A 41 20.23 4.09 -14.47
CA PRO A 41 20.45 2.65 -14.33
C PRO A 41 19.16 1.82 -14.50
N VAL A 42 19.32 0.59 -14.99
CA VAL A 42 18.18 -0.33 -15.23
C VAL A 42 17.54 -0.69 -13.90
N CYS A 43 16.27 -0.30 -13.75
CA CYS A 43 15.47 -0.65 -12.58
C CYS A 43 14.96 -2.09 -12.72
N ILE A 44 15.63 -3.04 -12.05
CA ILE A 44 15.29 -4.47 -12.10
C ILE A 44 14.23 -4.91 -11.08
N GLY A 45 13.72 -3.98 -10.27
CA GLY A 45 12.79 -4.28 -9.18
C GLY A 45 12.61 -3.12 -8.23
N GLN A 46 11.85 -3.34 -7.16
CA GLN A 46 11.69 -2.35 -6.11
C GLN A 46 12.02 -2.91 -4.73
N LYS A 47 12.45 -2.00 -3.87
CA LYS A 47 12.70 -2.25 -2.45
C LYS A 47 11.62 -1.49 -1.68
N GLN A 48 10.71 -2.22 -1.04
CA GLN A 48 9.53 -1.67 -0.40
C GLN A 48 9.54 -1.92 1.10
N LYS A 49 9.00 -0.97 1.86
CA LYS A 49 8.72 -1.13 3.29
C LYS A 49 7.22 -0.91 3.48
N TRP A 50 6.56 -1.89 4.07
CA TRP A 50 5.11 -1.88 4.22
C TRP A 50 4.72 -1.35 5.59
N PHE A 51 3.59 -0.65 5.62
CA PHE A 51 3.00 -0.07 6.82
C PHE A 51 1.55 -0.50 6.89
N LEU A 52 1.16 -1.05 8.04
CA LEU A 52 -0.23 -1.34 8.35
C LEU A 52 -0.83 -0.09 8.99
N LEU A 53 -1.83 0.47 8.33
CA LEU A 53 -2.54 1.67 8.77
C LEU A 53 -3.96 1.28 9.20
N GLN A 54 -4.38 1.82 10.34
CA GLN A 54 -5.76 1.85 10.77
C GLN A 54 -6.36 3.19 10.33
N LEU A 55 -7.44 3.15 9.55
CA LEU A 55 -8.21 4.34 9.24
C LEU A 55 -8.95 4.80 10.51
N MET A 56 -8.77 6.07 10.88
CA MET A 56 -9.43 6.70 12.01
C MET A 56 -10.53 7.67 11.58
N SER A 57 -10.46 8.17 10.35
CA SER A 57 -11.47 9.06 9.76
C SER A 57 -12.58 8.27 9.07
N ALA A 58 -13.65 8.96 8.67
CA ALA A 58 -14.73 8.37 7.90
C ALA A 58 -14.26 8.00 6.49
N ASP A 59 -14.86 6.95 5.93
CA ASP A 59 -14.58 6.46 4.57
C ASP A 59 -14.80 7.54 3.48
N ALA A 60 -15.63 8.55 3.75
CA ALA A 60 -15.87 9.69 2.85
C ALA A 60 -14.66 10.63 2.68
N GLU A 61 -13.68 10.59 3.59
CA GLU A 61 -12.44 11.37 3.47
C GLU A 61 -11.44 10.74 2.48
N ILE A 62 -11.70 9.51 2.02
CA ILE A 62 -10.85 8.86 1.03
C ILE A 62 -11.14 9.47 -0.34
N ASN A 63 -10.14 10.16 -0.89
CA ASN A 63 -10.21 10.72 -2.22
C ASN A 63 -9.02 10.24 -3.05
N MET A 64 -9.29 9.34 -4.01
CA MET A 64 -8.28 8.78 -4.90
C MET A 64 -8.05 9.60 -6.18
N GLN A 65 -8.79 10.72 -6.35
CA GLN A 65 -8.69 11.60 -7.52
C GLN A 65 -7.82 12.83 -7.27
N THR A 66 -6.96 12.77 -6.25
CA THR A 66 -6.09 13.90 -5.86
C THR A 66 -4.90 14.10 -6.81
N SER A 67 -4.50 13.07 -7.57
CA SER A 67 -3.43 13.14 -8.55
C SER A 67 -3.94 13.44 -9.97
N SER A 68 -3.14 14.12 -10.78
CA SER A 68 -3.45 14.39 -12.20
C SER A 68 -3.46 13.12 -13.06
N THR A 69 -2.80 12.06 -12.59
CA THR A 69 -2.87 10.71 -13.15
C THR A 69 -3.10 9.74 -11.99
N PRO A 70 -4.35 9.53 -11.56
CA PRO A 70 -4.66 8.66 -10.41
C PRO A 70 -4.25 7.22 -10.70
N GLU A 71 -3.60 6.55 -9.74
CA GLU A 71 -3.25 5.13 -9.88
C GLU A 71 -4.48 4.22 -9.71
N PHE A 72 -5.49 4.70 -8.97
CA PHE A 72 -6.68 3.93 -8.61
C PHE A 72 -7.97 4.61 -9.08
N ASP A 73 -8.85 3.83 -9.72
CA ASP A 73 -10.20 4.29 -10.09
C ASP A 73 -11.17 4.31 -8.89
N GLY A 74 -10.87 3.52 -7.85
CA GLY A 74 -11.71 3.44 -6.66
C GLY A 74 -11.27 2.33 -5.70
N TRP A 75 -12.02 2.18 -4.61
CA TRP A 75 -11.67 1.26 -3.54
C TRP A 75 -12.87 0.54 -2.95
N ARG A 76 -12.59 -0.62 -2.35
CA ARG A 76 -13.55 -1.38 -1.55
C ARG A 76 -12.81 -2.12 -0.44
N TRP A 77 -13.43 -2.23 0.73
CA TRP A 77 -12.90 -3.08 1.79
C TRP A 77 -12.96 -4.55 1.36
N GLY A 78 -11.79 -5.21 1.33
CA GLY A 78 -11.67 -6.64 1.11
C GLY A 78 -11.58 -7.41 2.43
N LYS A 79 -12.06 -8.65 2.45
CA LYS A 79 -11.89 -9.54 3.61
C LYS A 79 -10.42 -9.91 3.74
N LEU A 80 -9.81 -9.60 4.88
CA LEU A 80 -8.49 -10.11 5.20
C LEU A 80 -8.59 -11.64 5.40
N LEU A 81 -7.85 -12.40 4.58
CA LEU A 81 -7.70 -13.83 4.78
C LEU A 81 -6.73 -14.05 5.94
N VAL A 82 -7.29 -14.15 7.15
CA VAL A 82 -6.55 -14.58 8.33
C VAL A 82 -6.62 -16.10 8.38
N SER A 83 -5.54 -16.80 8.01
CA SER A 83 -5.41 -18.23 8.33
C SER A 83 -5.03 -18.37 9.80
N GLY A 84 -5.98 -18.11 10.69
CA GLY A 84 -5.85 -18.41 12.11
C GLY A 84 -6.32 -19.84 12.35
N SER A 85 -5.40 -20.75 12.62
CA SER A 85 -5.69 -22.08 13.14
C SER A 85 -6.70 -21.98 14.28
N THR A 86 -7.91 -22.47 14.04
CA THR A 86 -8.88 -22.77 15.10
C THR A 86 -8.45 -24.09 15.73
N SER A 87 -7.37 -24.05 16.52
CA SER A 87 -7.06 -25.10 17.49
C SER A 87 -7.42 -24.55 18.86
N GLY A 88 -8.65 -24.82 19.28
CA GLY A 88 -9.10 -24.52 20.63
C GLY A 88 -10.61 -24.56 20.77
N VAL A 89 -11.07 -25.53 21.57
CA VAL A 89 -12.43 -25.67 22.16
C VAL A 89 -13.42 -26.35 21.19
N ILE A 90 -13.89 -27.60 21.37
CA ILE A 90 -14.11 -28.49 22.54
C ILE A 90 -13.73 -29.93 22.14
#